data_AF-A0A1Q6L5M1-F1
#
_entry.id   AF-A0A1Q6L5M1-F1
#
_cell.length_a   1.000
_cell.length_b   1.000
_cell.length_c   1.000
_cell.angle_alpha   90.00
_cell.angle_beta   90.00
_cell.angle_gamma   90.00
#
_symmetry.space_group_name_H-M   'P 1'
#
loop_
_entity.id
_entity.type
_entity.pdbx_description
1 polymer ?
#
loop_
_entity_poly.entity_id
_entity_poly.type
_entity_poly.pdbx_seq_one_letter_code
_entity_poly.pdbx_strand_id
1 'polypeptide(L)'
;MDMNLRKDENFVQDEHWYEMSQRYDEFLNKIQNKNVVLLEIGVGFNTPGIIRFPFEKITANNLRTTLIRINKDYPSPMLEIENKTISFDEDTNKIIEDLKE
;
A
#
# COMPACT_ATOMS: atom_id res chain seq x y z
N MET A 1 21.33 11.30 -19.91
CA MET A 1 20.80 11.23 -18.54
C MET A 1 19.67 10.24 -18.61
N ASP A 2 19.92 9.01 -18.17
CA ASP A 2 18.87 7.98 -18.20
C ASP A 2 17.89 8.22 -17.06
N MET A 3 16.60 7.98 -17.32
CA MET A 3 15.58 8.08 -16.29
C MET A 3 15.75 6.92 -15.31
N ASN A 4 15.75 7.21 -14.00
CA ASN A 4 15.69 6.20 -12.94
C ASN A 4 14.30 5.56 -12.90
N LEU A 5 14.03 4.68 -13.86
CA LEU A 5 12.79 3.95 -14.02
C LEU A 5 13.05 2.45 -13.86
N ARG A 6 12.21 1.77 -13.09
CA ARG A 6 12.27 0.31 -12.98
C ARG A 6 11.59 -0.31 -14.21
N LYS A 7 12.34 -0.45 -15.30
CA LYS A 7 11.87 -1.10 -16.54
C LYS A 7 12.22 -2.59 -16.57
N ASP A 8 13.27 -2.98 -15.86
CA ASP A 8 13.80 -4.33 -15.72
C ASP A 8 14.59 -4.44 -14.38
N GLU A 9 15.49 -5.41 -14.23
CA GLU A 9 16.36 -5.54 -13.06
C GLU A 9 17.38 -4.39 -12.91
N ASN A 10 17.52 -3.50 -13.91
CA ASN A 10 18.51 -2.42 -13.96
C ASN A 10 18.04 -1.13 -13.29
N PHE A 11 17.16 -1.22 -12.28
CA PHE A 11 16.80 -0.06 -11.47
C PHE A 11 18.00 0.36 -10.61
N VAL A 12 18.40 1.63 -10.71
CA VAL A 12 19.50 2.18 -9.91
C VAL A 12 19.06 2.28 -8.45
N GLN A 13 19.52 1.33 -7.64
CA GLN A 13 19.43 1.36 -6.18
C GLN A 13 20.68 2.03 -5.65
N ASP A 14 20.65 3.35 -5.55
CA ASP A 14 21.74 4.09 -4.92
C ASP A 14 21.68 3.95 -3.38
N GLU A 15 22.67 4.53 -2.70
CA GLU A 15 22.75 4.52 -1.24
C GLU A 15 21.46 5.06 -0.59
N HIS A 16 20.86 6.09 -1.20
CA HIS A 16 19.62 6.67 -0.70
C HIS A 16 18.43 5.71 -0.84
N TRP A 17 18.35 4.95 -1.92
CA TRP A 17 17.33 3.91 -2.07
C TRP A 17 17.42 2.87 -0.94
N TYR A 18 18.63 2.40 -0.62
CA TYR A 18 18.84 1.43 0.47
C TYR A 18 18.49 2.04 1.84
N GLU A 19 18.84 3.30 2.09
CA GLU A 19 18.47 4.02 3.31
C GLU A 19 16.94 4.10 3.48
N MET A 20 16.21 4.40 2.40
CA MET A 20 14.75 4.49 2.42
C MET A 20 14.10 3.11 2.56
N SER A 21 14.64 2.08 1.91
CA SER A 21 14.20 0.69 2.08
C SER A 21 14.37 0.24 3.53
N GLN A 22 15.51 0.52 4.15
CA GLN A 22 15.75 0.17 5.55
C GLN A 22 14.77 0.86 6.48
N ARG A 23 14.49 2.15 6.29
CA ARG A 23 13.50 2.88 7.10
C ARG A 23 12.10 2.28 7.00
N TYR A 24 11.71 1.83 5.80
CA TYR A 24 10.45 1.14 5.58
C TYR A 24 10.42 -0.21 6.33
N ASP A 25 11.48 -1.02 6.23
CA ASP A 25 11.58 -2.30 6.94
C ASP A 25 11.56 -2.11 8.48
N GLU A 26 12.25 -1.09 8.99
CA GLU A 26 12.20 -0.72 10.41
C GLU A 26 10.79 -0.31 10.85
N PHE A 27 10.05 0.41 10.00
CA PHE A 27 8.66 0.77 10.28
C PHE A 27 7.77 -0.49 10.32
N LEU A 28 7.92 -1.40 9.36
CA LEU A 28 7.18 -2.67 9.33
C LEU A 28 7.42 -3.53 10.58
N ASN A 29 8.64 -3.52 11.11
CA ASN A 29 8.97 -4.18 12.37
C ASN A 29 8.32 -3.48 13.58
N LYS A 30 8.28 -2.14 13.59
CA LYS A 30 7.69 -1.34 14.68
C LYS A 30 6.17 -1.45 14.78
N ILE A 31 5.49 -1.78 13.69
CA ILE A 31 4.02 -1.92 13.66
C ILE A 31 3.53 -3.33 14.02
N GLN A 32 4.45 -4.30 14.19
CA GLN A 32 4.09 -5.64 14.65
C GLN A 32 3.31 -5.56 15.97
N ASN A 33 2.21 -6.31 16.07
CA ASN A 33 1.30 -6.36 17.23
C ASN A 33 0.55 -5.06 17.59
N LYS A 34 0.65 -4.00 16.76
CA LYS A 34 -0.12 -2.77 16.92
C LYS A 34 -1.44 -2.84 16.15
N ASN A 35 -2.35 -1.90 16.46
CA ASN A 35 -3.49 -1.62 15.61
C ASN A 35 -3.00 -0.78 14.44
N VAL A 36 -3.19 -1.28 13.21
CA VAL A 36 -2.60 -0.70 12.00
C VAL A 36 -3.69 -0.41 10.99
N VAL A 37 -3.63 0.78 10.39
CA VAL A 37 -4.35 1.09 9.16
C VAL A 37 -3.35 1.15 8.01
N LEU A 38 -3.58 0.35 6.99
CA LEU A 38 -2.89 0.43 5.71
C LEU A 38 -3.78 1.21 4.75
N LEU A 39 -3.33 2.40 4.33
CA LEU A 39 -4.06 3.24 3.38
C LEU A 39 -3.41 3.14 2.01
N GLU A 40 -4.09 2.56 1.03
CA GLU A 40 -3.68 2.59 -0.37
C GLU A 40 -4.59 3.51 -1.19
N ILE A 41 -3.99 4.33 -2.05
CA ILE A 41 -4.69 5.31 -2.88
C ILE A 41 -4.23 5.15 -4.33
N GLY A 42 -5.16 4.84 -5.24
CA GLY A 42 -4.88 4.73 -6.68
C GLY A 42 -3.96 3.56 -7.07
N VAL A 43 -3.81 2.54 -6.21
CA VAL A 43 -2.92 1.41 -6.47
C VAL A 43 -3.60 0.35 -7.34
N GLY A 44 -3.32 0.40 -8.64
CA GLY A 44 -3.83 -0.56 -9.63
C GLY A 44 -2.93 -1.80 -9.82
N PHE A 45 -3.10 -2.45 -10.97
CA PHE A 45 -2.40 -3.70 -11.34
C PHE A 45 -1.21 -3.51 -12.28
N ASN A 46 -0.72 -2.28 -12.48
CA ASN A 46 0.50 -2.07 -13.28
C ASN A 46 1.74 -2.67 -12.61
N THR A 47 1.88 -2.48 -11.29
CA THR A 47 3.00 -3.01 -10.48
C THR A 47 2.52 -3.43 -9.09
N PRO A 48 1.56 -4.37 -8.99
CA PRO A 48 0.87 -4.69 -7.74
C PRO A 48 1.79 -5.28 -6.67
N GLY A 49 2.95 -5.83 -7.08
CA GLY A 49 3.96 -6.36 -6.16
C GLY A 49 4.67 -5.31 -5.29
N ILE A 50 4.51 -4.00 -5.57
CA ILE A 50 5.16 -2.94 -4.78
C ILE A 50 4.34 -2.56 -3.55
N ILE A 51 3.02 -2.45 -3.68
CA ILE A 51 2.13 -1.99 -2.60
C ILE A 51 0.96 -2.94 -2.39
N ARG A 52 0.18 -3.22 -3.44
CA ARG A 52 -1.10 -3.93 -3.34
C ARG A 52 -0.97 -5.31 -2.71
N PHE A 53 -0.16 -6.19 -3.28
CA PHE A 53 0.02 -7.55 -2.76
C PHE A 53 0.70 -7.56 -1.39
N PRO A 54 1.74 -6.75 -1.12
CA PRO A 54 2.27 -6.60 0.24
C PRO A 54 1.20 -6.20 1.28
N PHE A 55 0.36 -5.21 0.98
CA PHE A 55 -0.68 -4.74 1.91
C PHE A 55 -1.75 -5.80 2.15
N GLU A 56 -2.19 -6.49 1.10
CA GLU A 56 -3.13 -7.61 1.22
C GLU A 56 -2.54 -8.73 2.08
N LYS A 57 -1.26 -9.07 1.89
CA LYS A 57 -0.55 -10.07 2.70
C LYS A 57 -0.43 -9.64 4.17
N ILE A 58 -0.10 -8.38 4.46
CA ILE A 58 -0.02 -7.89 5.85
C ILE A 58 -1.40 -7.95 6.50
N THR A 59 -2.44 -7.54 5.79
CA THR A 59 -3.83 -7.56 6.28
C THR A 59 -4.34 -8.98 6.53
N ALA A 60 -3.98 -9.94 5.67
CA ALA A 60 -4.31 -11.35 5.86
C ALA A 60 -3.67 -11.91 7.15
N ASN A 61 -2.38 -11.66 7.35
CA ASN A 61 -1.60 -12.25 8.43
C ASN A 61 -1.75 -11.58 9.80
N ASN A 62 -2.26 -10.34 9.88
CA ASN A 62 -2.39 -9.61 11.14
C ASN A 62 -3.85 -9.25 11.46
N LEU A 63 -4.38 -9.85 12.52
CA LEU A 63 -5.77 -9.64 12.98
C LEU A 63 -6.07 -8.20 13.41
N ARG A 64 -5.05 -7.38 13.69
CA ARG A 64 -5.18 -5.98 14.12
C ARG A 64 -4.91 -4.98 12.99
N THR A 65 -4.89 -5.44 11.75
CA THR A 65 -4.70 -4.59 10.57
C THR A 65 -6.00 -4.41 9.80
N THR A 66 -6.31 -3.16 9.46
CA THR A 66 -7.38 -2.80 8.53
C THR A 66 -6.75 -2.21 7.27
N LEU A 67 -7.19 -2.68 6.10
CA LEU A 67 -6.87 -2.08 4.81
C LEU A 67 -7.95 -1.07 4.46
N ILE A 68 -7.55 0.15 4.10
CA ILE A 68 -8.41 1.14 3.44
C ILE A 68 -7.90 1.28 2.01
N ARG A 69 -8.76 0.96 1.05
CA ARG A 69 -8.47 1.04 -0.37
C ARG A 69 -9.31 2.12 -1.01
N ILE A 70 -8.67 3.11 -1.59
CA ILE A 70 -9.31 4.13 -2.42
C ILE A 70 -8.85 3.89 -3.85
N ASN A 71 -9.71 3.27 -4.66
CA ASN A 71 -9.40 3.06 -6.06
C ASN A 71 -10.69 2.90 -6.88
N LYS A 72 -10.83 3.77 -7.89
CA LYS A 72 -11.95 3.71 -8.84
C LYS A 72 -12.03 2.36 -9.55
N ASP A 73 -10.88 1.82 -9.94
CA ASP A 73 -10.79 0.54 -10.63
C ASP A 73 -10.36 -0.56 -9.66
N TYR A 74 -11.13 -1.64 -9.63
CA TYR A 74 -10.89 -2.80 -8.76
C TYR A 74 -10.84 -2.44 -7.25
N PRO A 75 -11.89 -1.83 -6.68
CA PRO A 75 -11.94 -1.50 -5.26
C PRO A 75 -12.00 -2.77 -4.38
N SER A 76 -12.56 -3.86 -4.89
CA SER A 76 -12.80 -5.07 -4.10
C SER A 76 -11.50 -5.75 -3.62
N PRO A 77 -11.46 -6.26 -2.38
CA PRO A 77 -10.35 -7.04 -1.85
C PRO A 77 -10.46 -8.53 -2.20
N MET A 78 -9.44 -9.31 -1.80
CA MET A 78 -9.53 -10.77 -1.77
C MET A 78 -10.48 -11.23 -0.65
N LEU A 79 -11.19 -12.36 -0.87
CA LEU A 79 -12.20 -12.90 0.05
C LEU A 79 -11.69 -13.06 1.50
N GLU A 80 -10.42 -13.47 1.67
CA GLU A 80 -9.81 -13.72 2.98
C GLU A 80 -9.70 -12.46 3.87
N ILE A 81 -9.70 -11.27 3.26
CA ILE A 81 -9.54 -9.99 3.96
C ILE A 81 -10.74 -9.06 3.77
N GLU A 82 -11.85 -9.56 3.22
CA GLU A 82 -13.06 -8.76 2.96
C GLU A 82 -13.58 -8.09 4.25
N ASN A 83 -13.61 -8.84 5.35
CA ASN A 83 -14.02 -8.33 6.67
C ASN A 83 -12.98 -7.41 7.35
N LYS A 84 -11.81 -7.24 6.76
CA LYS A 84 -10.71 -6.40 7.24
C LYS A 84 -10.39 -5.25 6.28
N THR A 85 -11.22 -5.05 5.25
CA THR A 85 -10.98 -4.05 4.22
C THR A 85 -12.17 -3.12 4.06
N ILE A 86 -11.89 -1.82 4.04
CA ILE A 86 -12.84 -0.76 3.67
C ILE A 86 -12.44 -0.27 2.28
N SER A 87 -13.38 -0.30 1.34
CA SER A 87 -13.11 0.05 -0.05
C SER A 87 -13.96 1.22 -0.50
N PHE A 88 -13.34 2.15 -1.23
CA PHE A 88 -13.96 3.31 -1.84
C PHE A 88 -13.64 3.32 -3.33
N ASP A 89 -14.65 3.61 -4.15
CA ASP A 89 -14.55 3.70 -5.61
C ASP A 89 -14.94 5.10 -6.14
N GLU A 90 -15.27 6.02 -5.23
CA GLU A 90 -15.60 7.40 -5.51
C GLU A 90 -14.37 8.24 -5.87
N ASP A 91 -14.59 9.53 -6.16
CA ASP A 91 -13.52 10.48 -6.42
C ASP A 91 -12.57 10.60 -5.21
N THR A 92 -11.31 10.28 -5.41
CA THR A 92 -10.27 10.33 -4.37
C THR A 92 -10.19 11.69 -3.69
N ASN A 93 -10.28 12.80 -4.43
CA ASN A 93 -10.15 14.13 -3.82
C ASN A 93 -11.32 14.38 -2.87
N LYS A 94 -12.53 13.98 -3.27
CA LYS A 94 -13.71 14.10 -2.42
C LYS A 94 -13.54 13.32 -1.11
N ILE A 95 -13.08 12.06 -1.18
CA ILE A 95 -12.84 11.24 0.02
C ILE A 95 -11.81 11.91 0.94
N ILE A 96 -10.73 12.45 0.39
CA ILE A 96 -9.68 13.13 1.17
C ILE A 96 -10.15 14.46 1.75
N GLU A 97 -11.05 15.18 1.07
CA GLU A 97 -11.67 16.39 1.58
C GLU A 97 -12.61 16.10 2.75
N ASP A 98 -13.44 15.06 2.63
CA ASP A 98 -14.38 14.62 3.67
C ASP A 98 -13.65 14.14 4.96
N LEU A 99 -12.36 13.77 4.87
CA LEU A 99 -11.54 13.37 6.03
C LEU A 99 -10.95 14.55 6.83
N LYS A 100 -11.03 15.79 6.33
CA LYS A 100 -10.42 16.97 6.97
C LYS A 100 -11.32 17.65 8.01
N GLU A 101 -12.54 17.17 8.18
CA GLU A 101 -13.47 17.63 9.23
C GLU A 101 -13.16 17.05 10.61
#